data_AF-A0A9P9XX48-F1
#
_entry.id   AF-A0A9P9XX48-F1
#
_cell.length_a   1.000
_cell.length_b   1.000
_cell.length_c   1.000
_cell.angle_alpha   90.00
_cell.angle_beta   90.00
_cell.angle_gamma   90.00
#
_symmetry.space_group_name_H-M   'P 1'
#
loop_
_entity.id
_entity.type
_entity.pdbx_description
1 polymer ?
#
loop_
_entity_poly.entity_id
_entity_poly.type
_entity_poly.pdbx_seq_one_letter_code
_entity_poly.pdbx_strand_id
1 'polypeptide(L)'
;MRYSIPIVAAFAASASCMAPSEALEERAVKLYTLETAPGETVEVTEDEKIQMIDDHIHFFDITEWKDHKPANSEARLMAARTYPSSVSHKAAVEDIIAKVDLDKVKKQMQCFSSFHNRYFNSRYGVEAAEWLYEEVKKVIKNSGHPFASSRLIQHQAWSQPSIVVSIPGQVRLKTVITGSHLDSVISNDRGAGRAPGADDNGSASIMQLNILAALLEDSRIAEGDHLNTIEFHWYSAEETGLLGSQDLFNTYARLGIQVEGMLNQDMVGYAGRDGNERFGLIVDNVDPAQNEFLKLLIEEYADIGYEESTCGYACSDHASANRNGFPSGFLFEAPFGNHNPYIHTPNDTMEHISYDHIKEHVKVTSGYLYELAHHRFA
;
A
#
# COMPACT_ATOMS: atom_id res chain seq x y z
N MET A 1 -91.21 -8.41 -38.45
CA MET A 1 -90.34 -7.87 -39.52
C MET A 1 -89.51 -6.75 -38.91
N ARG A 2 -88.19 -6.77 -39.15
CA ARG A 2 -87.16 -5.74 -38.91
C ARG A 2 -86.60 -5.58 -37.49
N TYR A 3 -85.31 -5.95 -37.42
CA TYR A 3 -84.33 -5.69 -36.36
C TYR A 3 -84.07 -4.18 -36.21
N SER A 4 -83.80 -3.72 -34.98
CA SER A 4 -83.10 -2.45 -34.72
C SER A 4 -82.34 -2.57 -33.39
N ILE A 5 -81.02 -2.37 -33.47
CA ILE A 5 -80.04 -2.45 -32.39
C ILE A 5 -80.06 -1.13 -31.60
N PRO A 6 -79.99 -1.12 -30.26
CA PRO A 6 -79.74 0.12 -29.53
C PRO A 6 -78.24 0.40 -29.45
N ILE A 7 -77.86 1.60 -29.92
CA ILE A 7 -76.54 2.21 -29.76
C ILE A 7 -76.44 2.71 -28.30
N VAL A 8 -75.46 2.21 -27.55
CA VAL A 8 -75.09 2.76 -26.23
C VAL A 8 -74.10 3.90 -26.45
N ALA A 9 -74.52 5.11 -26.14
CA ALA A 9 -73.64 6.28 -26.09
C ALA A 9 -72.83 6.25 -24.79
N ALA A 10 -71.50 6.10 -24.89
CA ALA A 10 -70.58 6.23 -23.77
C ALA A 10 -70.26 7.71 -23.53
N PHE A 11 -70.58 8.23 -22.35
CA PHE A 11 -70.10 9.51 -21.86
C PHE A 11 -68.62 9.37 -21.49
N ALA A 12 -67.74 10.10 -22.18
CA ALA A 12 -66.33 10.24 -21.79
C ALA A 12 -66.24 11.23 -20.62
N ALA A 13 -65.92 10.72 -19.43
CA ALA A 13 -65.47 11.55 -18.32
C ALA A 13 -63.97 11.83 -18.51
N SER A 14 -63.63 13.08 -18.83
CA SER A 14 -62.25 13.56 -18.86
C SER A 14 -61.74 13.72 -17.42
N ALA A 15 -61.08 12.69 -16.91
CA ALA A 15 -60.25 12.80 -15.72
C ALA A 15 -58.91 13.42 -16.14
N SER A 16 -58.70 14.70 -15.81
CA SER A 16 -57.38 15.33 -15.84
C SER A 16 -56.50 14.65 -14.79
N CYS A 17 -55.69 13.69 -15.21
CA CYS A 17 -54.54 13.24 -14.43
C CYS A 17 -53.57 14.41 -14.31
N MET A 18 -53.58 15.08 -13.17
CA MET A 18 -52.37 15.77 -12.72
C MET A 18 -51.39 14.67 -12.38
N ALA A 19 -50.36 14.53 -13.20
CA ALA A 19 -49.22 13.67 -12.88
C ALA A 19 -48.71 14.11 -11.49
N PRO A 20 -48.46 13.18 -10.55
CA PRO A 20 -47.66 13.52 -9.39
C PRO A 20 -46.34 14.05 -9.96
N SER A 21 -45.93 15.27 -9.59
CA SER A 21 -44.53 15.62 -9.79
C SER A 21 -43.76 14.60 -8.96
N GLU A 22 -43.11 13.65 -9.63
CA GLU A 22 -42.06 12.86 -9.02
C GLU A 22 -41.08 13.88 -8.45
N ALA A 23 -41.16 14.09 -7.14
CA ALA A 23 -40.00 14.48 -6.39
C ALA A 23 -38.99 13.37 -6.68
N LEU A 24 -38.09 13.64 -7.63
CA LEU A 24 -36.81 12.97 -7.68
C LEU A 24 -36.29 13.06 -6.24
N GLU A 25 -36.34 11.95 -5.51
CA GLU A 25 -35.59 11.84 -4.27
C GLU A 25 -34.17 12.27 -4.64
N GLU A 26 -33.78 13.43 -4.11
CA GLU A 26 -32.43 13.96 -4.20
C GLU A 26 -31.56 12.84 -3.62
N ARG A 27 -30.93 12.04 -4.49
CA ARG A 27 -30.00 10.98 -4.05
C ARG A 27 -29.00 11.70 -3.17
N ALA A 28 -29.04 11.43 -1.87
CA ALA A 28 -28.14 12.03 -0.93
C ALA A 28 -26.72 11.84 -1.47
N VAL A 29 -26.03 12.96 -1.75
CA VAL A 29 -24.65 12.93 -2.22
C VAL A 29 -23.83 12.25 -1.13
N LYS A 30 -23.12 11.17 -1.49
CA LYS A 30 -22.23 10.49 -0.53
C LYS A 30 -21.15 11.48 -0.13
N LEU A 31 -21.05 11.76 1.17
CA LEU A 31 -19.98 12.55 1.74
C LEU A 31 -18.89 11.62 2.29
N TYR A 32 -17.65 12.07 2.11
CA TYR A 32 -16.44 11.47 2.64
C TYR A 32 -15.93 12.32 3.79
N THR A 33 -15.45 11.68 4.85
CA THR A 33 -14.78 12.39 5.95
C THR A 33 -13.29 12.16 5.82
N LEU A 34 -12.57 13.23 5.47
CA LEU A 34 -11.13 13.20 5.32
C LEU A 34 -10.47 13.85 6.53
N GLU A 35 -9.33 13.31 6.95
CA GLU A 35 -8.48 13.91 7.97
C GLU A 35 -7.20 14.44 7.30
N THR A 36 -7.01 15.76 7.31
CA THR A 36 -5.93 16.46 6.57
C THR A 36 -4.74 16.84 7.45
N ALA A 37 -4.93 16.80 8.77
CA ALA A 37 -3.89 16.97 9.78
C ALA A 37 -4.36 16.28 11.09
N PRO A 38 -3.48 16.06 12.08
CA PRO A 38 -3.88 15.39 13.32
C PRO A 38 -5.10 16.02 14.00
N GLY A 39 -6.24 15.34 13.93
CA GLY A 39 -7.52 15.78 14.49
C GLY A 39 -8.29 16.83 13.68
N GLU A 40 -7.79 17.25 12.52
CA GLU A 40 -8.49 18.17 11.62
C GLU A 40 -9.21 17.38 10.52
N THR A 41 -10.54 17.45 10.53
CA THR A 41 -11.39 16.75 9.56
C THR A 41 -12.20 17.68 8.69
N VAL A 42 -12.47 17.25 7.46
CA VAL A 42 -13.34 17.93 6.49
C VAL A 42 -14.31 16.92 5.89
N GLU A 43 -15.55 17.34 5.69
CA GLU A 43 -16.52 16.56 4.90
C GLU A 43 -16.54 17.07 3.47
N VAL A 44 -16.37 16.16 2.52
CA VAL A 44 -16.25 16.49 1.09
C VAL A 44 -17.09 15.54 0.24
N THR A 45 -17.48 16.01 -0.93
CA THR A 45 -18.01 15.17 -2.01
C THR A 45 -16.90 14.35 -2.67
N GLU A 46 -17.25 13.39 -3.53
CA GLU A 46 -16.26 12.62 -4.30
C GLU A 46 -15.40 13.51 -5.20
N ASP A 47 -16.02 14.49 -5.86
CA ASP A 47 -15.32 15.42 -6.76
C ASP A 47 -14.33 16.31 -5.99
N GLU A 48 -14.72 16.79 -4.80
CA GLU A 48 -13.82 17.57 -3.92
C GLU A 48 -12.66 16.71 -3.39
N LYS A 49 -12.93 15.45 -3.02
CA LYS A 49 -11.88 14.49 -2.64
C LYS A 49 -10.88 14.29 -3.79
N ILE A 50 -11.38 14.08 -5.00
CA ILE A 50 -10.58 13.92 -6.22
C ILE A 50 -9.71 15.16 -6.46
N GLN A 51 -10.30 16.35 -6.32
CA GLN A 51 -9.58 17.61 -6.48
C GLN A 51 -8.46 17.77 -5.44
N MET A 52 -8.70 17.38 -4.19
CA MET A 52 -7.66 17.40 -3.14
C MET A 52 -6.47 16.51 -3.49
N ILE A 53 -6.72 15.32 -4.06
CA ILE A 53 -5.64 14.43 -4.52
C ILE A 53 -4.89 15.08 -5.69
N ASP A 54 -5.60 15.68 -6.66
CA ASP A 54 -4.98 16.39 -7.80
C ASP A 54 -4.18 17.62 -7.38
N ASP A 55 -4.55 18.27 -6.26
CA ASP A 55 -3.81 19.36 -5.65
C ASP A 55 -2.65 18.88 -4.74
N HIS A 56 -2.36 17.58 -4.73
CA HIS A 56 -1.36 16.92 -3.89
C HIS A 56 -1.56 17.18 -2.39
N ILE A 57 -2.81 17.29 -1.96
CA ILE A 57 -3.18 17.39 -0.55
C ILE A 57 -3.30 15.97 0.00
N HIS A 58 -2.37 15.59 0.87
CA HIS A 58 -2.42 14.30 1.55
C HIS A 58 -3.47 14.27 2.67
N PHE A 59 -4.17 13.15 2.81
CA PHE A 59 -5.18 12.93 3.84
C PHE A 59 -5.38 11.44 4.11
N PHE A 60 -5.91 11.14 5.30
CA PHE A 60 -6.58 9.85 5.53
C PHE A 60 -8.05 9.99 5.12
N ASP A 61 -8.57 9.06 4.33
CA ASP A 61 -10.02 8.89 4.24
C ASP A 61 -10.47 8.01 5.42
N ILE A 62 -11.15 8.64 6.38
CA ILE A 62 -11.64 7.99 7.60
C ILE A 62 -13.15 7.74 7.56
N THR A 63 -13.77 7.78 6.38
CA THR A 63 -15.22 7.62 6.19
C THR A 63 -15.74 6.35 6.86
N GLU A 64 -14.99 5.25 6.75
CA GLU A 64 -15.34 3.94 7.32
C GLU A 64 -14.91 3.78 8.79
N TRP A 65 -14.10 4.71 9.33
CA TRP A 65 -13.48 4.61 10.66
C TRP A 65 -13.62 5.89 11.50
N LYS A 66 -14.71 6.66 11.36
CA LYS A 66 -14.94 7.91 12.09
C LYS A 66 -14.82 7.77 13.61
N ASP A 67 -15.21 6.61 14.14
CA ASP A 67 -15.16 6.30 15.58
C ASP A 67 -13.83 5.69 16.04
N HIS A 68 -12.94 5.33 15.09
CA HIS A 68 -11.64 4.77 15.42
C HIS A 68 -10.77 5.85 16.05
N LYS A 69 -10.33 5.61 17.28
CA LYS A 69 -9.40 6.49 17.97
C LYS A 69 -7.98 6.01 17.71
N PRO A 70 -7.14 6.82 17.05
CA PRO A 70 -5.72 6.52 16.92
C PRO A 70 -5.10 6.26 18.30
N ALA A 71 -4.00 5.51 18.33
CA ALA A 71 -3.30 5.26 19.59
C ALA A 71 -2.90 6.60 20.25
N ASN A 72 -3.31 6.80 21.51
CA ASN A 72 -2.93 7.98 22.29
C ASN A 72 -1.39 8.12 22.31
N SER A 73 -0.89 9.35 22.19
CA SER A 73 0.54 9.68 22.26
C SER A 73 1.23 9.12 23.51
N GLU A 74 0.53 9.05 24.65
CA GLU A 74 1.03 8.45 25.90
C GLU A 74 1.24 6.94 25.80
N ALA A 75 0.40 6.22 25.03
CA ALA A 75 0.57 4.79 24.78
C ALA A 75 1.72 4.52 23.79
N ARG A 76 1.94 5.43 22.82
CA ARG A 76 3.09 5.41 21.90
C ARG A 76 4.43 5.53 22.64
N LEU A 77 4.46 6.29 23.74
CA LEU A 77 5.66 6.51 24.56
C LEU A 77 6.03 5.33 25.48
N MET A 78 5.12 4.39 25.76
CA MET A 78 5.36 3.35 26.78
C MET A 78 6.23 2.17 26.34
N ALA A 79 6.67 2.08 25.07
CA ALA A 79 7.64 1.07 24.68
C ALA A 79 8.39 1.45 23.39
N ALA A 80 9.25 2.48 23.47
CA ALA A 80 10.24 2.75 22.44
C ALA A 80 11.00 1.44 22.13
N ARG A 81 10.89 0.97 20.89
CA ARG A 81 11.53 -0.27 20.47
C ARG A 81 13.03 -0.05 20.36
N THR A 82 13.78 -1.05 20.78
CA THR A 82 15.23 -1.06 20.62
C THR A 82 15.56 -1.84 19.38
N TYR A 83 16.17 -1.16 18.42
CA TYR A 83 16.68 -1.76 17.19
C TYR A 83 18.17 -2.09 17.34
N PRO A 84 18.72 -3.00 16.51
CA PRO A 84 20.14 -3.31 16.51
C PRO A 84 20.99 -2.04 16.30
N SER A 85 22.10 -1.93 17.03
CA SER A 85 23.10 -0.87 16.85
C SER A 85 24.26 -1.26 15.92
N SER A 86 24.22 -2.49 15.39
CA SER A 86 25.16 -3.03 14.39
C SER A 86 24.49 -4.19 13.65
N VAL A 87 24.86 -4.41 12.39
CA VAL A 87 24.44 -5.58 11.62
C VAL A 87 25.12 -6.86 12.13
N SER A 88 24.37 -7.96 12.24
CA SER A 88 24.89 -9.25 12.74
C SER A 88 24.84 -10.37 11.69
N HIS A 89 24.13 -10.13 10.58
CA HIS A 89 23.79 -11.16 9.61
C HIS A 89 24.21 -10.82 8.18
N LYS A 90 25.26 -10.00 8.04
CA LYS A 90 25.73 -9.44 6.76
C LYS A 90 25.87 -10.48 5.64
N ALA A 91 26.57 -11.59 5.89
CA ALA A 91 26.77 -12.63 4.88
C ALA A 91 25.46 -13.27 4.38
N ALA A 92 24.50 -13.53 5.29
CA ALA A 92 23.22 -14.11 4.91
C ALA A 92 22.35 -13.10 4.12
N VAL A 93 22.42 -11.82 4.49
CA VAL A 93 21.75 -10.74 3.76
C VAL A 93 22.33 -10.59 2.36
N GLU A 94 23.66 -10.60 2.21
CA GLU A 94 24.35 -10.56 0.91
C GLU A 94 23.96 -11.76 0.01
N ASP A 95 23.83 -12.96 0.58
CA ASP A 95 23.35 -14.15 -0.14
C ASP A 95 21.89 -14.00 -0.61
N ILE A 96 21.02 -13.39 0.20
CA ILE A 96 19.63 -13.10 -0.18
C ILE A 96 19.59 -12.06 -1.32
N ILE A 97 20.37 -10.99 -1.19
CA ILE A 97 20.46 -9.93 -2.20
C ILE A 97 20.91 -10.52 -3.55
N ALA A 98 21.90 -11.42 -3.53
CA ALA A 98 22.42 -12.06 -4.74
C ALA A 98 21.40 -12.97 -5.44
N LYS A 99 20.38 -13.47 -4.73
CA LYS A 99 19.30 -14.31 -5.29
C LYS A 99 18.18 -13.49 -5.93
N VAL A 100 18.13 -12.17 -5.72
CA VAL A 100 17.11 -11.32 -6.36
C VAL A 100 17.47 -11.09 -7.83
N ASP A 101 16.71 -11.74 -8.73
CA ASP A 101 16.87 -11.66 -10.17
C ASP A 101 16.16 -10.41 -10.75
N LEU A 102 16.95 -9.39 -11.13
CA LEU A 102 16.42 -8.16 -11.72
C LEU A 102 15.81 -8.35 -13.12
N ASP A 103 16.22 -9.36 -13.89
CA ASP A 103 15.56 -9.68 -15.17
C ASP A 103 14.16 -10.25 -14.92
N LYS A 104 13.99 -11.01 -13.84
CA LYS A 104 12.68 -11.47 -13.38
C LYS A 104 11.82 -10.32 -12.88
N VAL A 105 12.37 -9.40 -12.08
CA VAL A 105 11.70 -8.15 -11.66
C VAL A 105 11.19 -7.40 -12.88
N LYS A 106 12.05 -7.16 -13.88
CA LYS A 106 11.69 -6.48 -15.13
C LYS A 106 10.56 -7.17 -15.89
N LYS A 107 10.59 -8.50 -16.03
CA LYS A 107 9.52 -9.26 -16.71
C LYS A 107 8.20 -9.20 -15.94
N GLN A 108 8.24 -9.28 -14.62
CA GLN A 108 7.03 -9.19 -13.79
C GLN A 108 6.45 -7.79 -13.79
N MET A 109 7.29 -6.75 -13.73
CA MET A 109 6.87 -5.36 -13.93
C MET A 109 6.21 -5.15 -15.29
N GLN A 110 6.74 -5.76 -16.36
CA GLN A 110 6.10 -5.70 -17.68
C GLN A 110 4.67 -6.22 -17.66
N CYS A 111 4.40 -7.30 -16.93
CA CYS A 111 3.04 -7.80 -16.76
C CYS A 111 2.21 -6.86 -15.87
N PHE A 112 2.75 -6.44 -14.72
CA PHE A 112 2.03 -5.66 -13.72
C PHE A 112 1.66 -4.24 -14.18
N SER A 113 2.51 -3.63 -15.02
CA SER A 113 2.24 -2.34 -15.67
C SER A 113 1.47 -2.46 -17.00
N SER A 114 1.14 -3.69 -17.43
CA SER A 114 0.31 -3.92 -18.63
C SER A 114 -1.19 -3.87 -18.37
N PHE A 115 -1.62 -4.02 -17.11
CA PHE A 115 -3.00 -3.76 -16.72
C PHE A 115 -3.36 -2.31 -17.11
N HIS A 116 -4.60 -2.10 -17.56
CA HIS A 116 -5.02 -0.78 -18.03
C HIS A 116 -4.87 0.30 -16.95
N ASN A 117 -5.32 -0.02 -15.74
CA ASN A 117 -4.96 0.64 -14.50
C ASN A 117 -5.04 -0.39 -13.37
N ARG A 118 -4.61 -0.03 -12.16
CA ARG A 118 -4.81 -0.84 -10.96
C ARG A 118 -5.70 -0.13 -9.94
N TYR A 119 -6.60 0.73 -10.41
CA TYR A 119 -7.50 1.49 -9.55
C TYR A 119 -8.38 0.58 -8.68
N PHE A 120 -8.47 0.88 -7.39
CA PHE A 120 -9.06 0.01 -6.38
C PHE A 120 -10.53 -0.40 -6.61
N ASN A 121 -11.29 0.39 -7.36
CA ASN A 121 -12.68 0.12 -7.71
C ASN A 121 -12.87 -0.28 -9.19
N SER A 122 -11.79 -0.44 -9.95
CA SER A 122 -11.87 -0.94 -11.32
C SER A 122 -11.77 -2.47 -11.36
N ARG A 123 -12.35 -3.08 -12.38
CA ARG A 123 -12.14 -4.52 -12.68
C ARG A 123 -10.66 -4.83 -12.87
N TYR A 124 -9.91 -3.91 -13.50
CA TYR A 124 -8.48 -4.08 -13.74
C TYR A 124 -7.67 -4.10 -12.44
N GLY A 125 -8.04 -3.27 -11.45
CA GLY A 125 -7.43 -3.29 -10.12
C GLY A 125 -7.63 -4.61 -9.39
N VAL A 126 -8.83 -5.19 -9.47
CA VAL A 126 -9.10 -6.53 -8.93
C VAL A 126 -8.26 -7.59 -9.65
N GLU A 127 -8.25 -7.59 -10.98
CA GLU A 127 -7.48 -8.54 -11.79
C GLU A 127 -5.96 -8.44 -11.51
N ALA A 128 -5.43 -7.23 -11.31
CA ALA A 128 -4.03 -7.01 -10.97
C ALA A 128 -3.67 -7.54 -9.57
N ALA A 129 -4.52 -7.30 -8.58
CA ALA A 129 -4.33 -7.82 -7.23
C ALA A 129 -4.41 -9.35 -7.20
N GLU A 130 -5.38 -9.95 -7.91
CA GLU A 130 -5.50 -11.40 -8.04
C GLU A 130 -4.29 -12.01 -8.75
N TRP A 131 -3.81 -11.38 -9.82
CA TRP A 131 -2.59 -11.81 -10.52
C TRP A 131 -1.37 -11.80 -9.59
N LEU A 132 -1.17 -10.71 -8.84
CA LEU A 132 -0.06 -10.60 -7.90
C LEU A 132 -0.18 -11.66 -6.79
N TYR A 133 -1.39 -11.92 -6.31
CA TYR A 133 -1.66 -12.96 -5.33
C TYR A 133 -1.34 -14.37 -5.88
N GLU A 134 -1.61 -14.65 -7.15
CA GLU A 134 -1.19 -15.91 -7.79
C GLU A 134 0.33 -16.03 -7.85
N GLU A 135 1.07 -14.95 -8.14
CA GLU A 135 2.53 -14.94 -8.12
C GLU A 135 3.07 -15.21 -6.70
N VAL A 136 2.49 -14.58 -5.68
CA VAL A 136 2.81 -14.84 -4.26
C VAL A 136 2.60 -16.31 -3.91
N LYS A 137 1.45 -16.89 -4.28
CA LYS A 137 1.18 -18.32 -4.02
C LYS A 137 2.17 -19.24 -4.71
N LYS A 138 2.61 -18.91 -5.94
CA LYS A 138 3.65 -19.67 -6.64
C LYS A 138 4.97 -19.62 -5.88
N VAL A 139 5.37 -18.44 -5.40
CA VAL A 139 6.58 -18.27 -4.59
C VAL A 139 6.53 -19.14 -3.32
N ILE A 140 5.45 -19.05 -2.54
CA ILE A 140 5.29 -19.85 -1.30
C ILE A 140 5.25 -21.35 -1.61
N LYS A 141 4.53 -21.76 -2.66
CA LYS A 141 4.44 -23.17 -3.04
C LYS A 141 5.81 -23.72 -3.46
N ASN A 142 6.59 -22.95 -4.21
CA ASN A 142 7.88 -23.38 -4.73
C ASN A 142 8.96 -23.44 -3.64
N SER A 143 8.87 -22.61 -2.59
CA SER A 143 9.81 -22.70 -1.47
C SER A 143 9.62 -23.95 -0.62
N GLY A 144 8.41 -24.53 -0.63
CA GLY A 144 8.09 -25.69 0.22
C GLY A 144 8.05 -25.35 1.72
N HIS A 145 8.03 -24.06 2.09
CA HIS A 145 8.05 -23.64 3.48
C HIS A 145 6.77 -24.10 4.19
N PRO A 146 6.86 -24.88 5.29
CA PRO A 146 5.72 -25.57 5.88
C PRO A 146 4.67 -24.65 6.52
N PHE A 147 5.09 -23.45 6.95
CA PHE A 147 4.23 -22.51 7.70
C PHE A 147 4.02 -21.16 7.02
N ALA A 148 4.61 -20.93 5.84
CA ALA A 148 4.43 -19.67 5.14
C ALA A 148 3.03 -19.66 4.55
N SER A 149 2.31 -18.56 4.74
CA SER A 149 0.92 -18.44 4.31
C SER A 149 0.67 -17.11 3.65
N SER A 150 -0.28 -17.07 2.71
CA SER A 150 -0.75 -15.85 2.07
C SER A 150 -2.26 -15.72 2.26
N ARG A 151 -2.73 -14.49 2.43
CA ARG A 151 -4.16 -14.16 2.54
C ARG A 151 -4.48 -13.03 1.57
N LEU A 152 -5.59 -13.21 0.85
CA LEU A 152 -6.24 -12.15 0.09
C LEU A 152 -7.27 -11.48 1.00
N ILE A 153 -7.04 -10.21 1.34
CA ILE A 153 -7.82 -9.45 2.32
C ILE A 153 -8.91 -8.70 1.57
N GLN A 154 -10.14 -9.14 1.75
CA GLN A 154 -11.32 -8.48 1.19
C GLN A 154 -11.73 -7.34 2.10
N HIS A 155 -11.99 -6.18 1.49
CA HIS A 155 -12.43 -4.98 2.18
C HIS A 155 -13.94 -4.78 1.98
N GLN A 156 -14.61 -4.18 2.96
CA GLN A 156 -16.07 -4.05 2.90
C GLN A 156 -16.54 -2.98 1.91
N ALA A 157 -15.78 -1.89 1.77
CA ALA A 157 -16.21 -0.69 1.05
C ALA A 157 -15.70 -0.59 -0.40
N TRP A 158 -14.80 -1.48 -0.84
CA TRP A 158 -14.25 -1.48 -2.21
C TRP A 158 -13.88 -2.87 -2.71
N SER A 159 -13.61 -2.97 -4.02
CA SER A 159 -13.50 -4.27 -4.70
C SER A 159 -12.09 -4.87 -4.72
N GLN A 160 -11.05 -4.05 -4.84
CA GLN A 160 -9.68 -4.54 -4.89
C GLN A 160 -9.23 -5.03 -3.49
N PRO A 161 -8.73 -6.26 -3.39
CA PRO A 161 -8.22 -6.77 -2.13
C PRO A 161 -6.78 -6.33 -1.85
N SER A 162 -6.40 -6.31 -0.58
CA SER A 162 -4.99 -6.28 -0.17
C SER A 162 -4.42 -7.70 -0.07
N ILE A 163 -3.09 -7.84 -0.03
CA ILE A 163 -2.41 -9.13 0.13
C ILE A 163 -1.54 -9.08 1.38
N VAL A 164 -1.61 -10.13 2.21
CA VAL A 164 -0.70 -10.32 3.34
C VAL A 164 -0.06 -11.69 3.26
N VAL A 165 1.27 -11.73 3.22
CA VAL A 165 2.07 -12.94 3.42
C VAL A 165 2.61 -12.95 4.82
N SER A 166 2.59 -14.10 5.49
CA SER A 166 3.13 -14.28 6.83
C SER A 166 4.05 -15.51 6.86
N ILE A 167 5.27 -15.30 7.35
CA ILE A 167 6.29 -16.32 7.63
C ILE A 167 6.48 -16.38 9.15
N PRO A 168 5.80 -17.30 9.84
CA PRO A 168 5.78 -17.32 11.31
C PRO A 168 7.17 -17.51 11.91
N GLY A 169 7.52 -16.68 12.89
CA GLY A 169 8.72 -16.85 13.72
C GLY A 169 8.43 -17.67 14.99
N GLN A 170 9.49 -17.94 15.75
CA GLN A 170 9.42 -18.71 17.00
C GLN A 170 8.70 -17.95 18.13
N VAL A 171 8.83 -16.63 18.17
CA VAL A 171 8.19 -15.75 19.15
C VAL A 171 6.82 -15.34 18.63
N ARG A 172 5.77 -15.76 19.34
CA ARG A 172 4.40 -15.38 18.98
C ARG A 172 4.23 -13.87 19.13
N LEU A 173 3.48 -13.29 18.18
CA LEU A 173 3.00 -11.90 18.20
C LEU A 173 4.04 -10.80 17.99
N LYS A 174 5.32 -11.11 17.75
CA LYS A 174 6.33 -10.11 17.35
C LYS A 174 6.44 -10.12 15.82
N THR A 175 6.04 -9.02 15.18
CA THR A 175 5.88 -8.97 13.72
C THR A 175 6.73 -7.86 13.12
N VAL A 176 7.54 -8.19 12.12
CA VAL A 176 8.29 -7.27 11.29
C VAL A 176 7.63 -7.24 9.92
N ILE A 177 7.32 -6.05 9.42
CA ILE A 177 6.53 -5.87 8.19
C ILE A 177 7.34 -5.08 7.17
N THR A 178 7.33 -5.51 5.92
CA THR A 178 7.55 -4.64 4.76
C THR A 178 6.23 -4.48 4.02
N GLY A 179 5.96 -3.28 3.50
CA GLY A 179 4.72 -2.99 2.79
C GLY A 179 4.93 -2.10 1.57
N SER A 180 4.05 -2.25 0.59
CA SER A 180 3.88 -1.35 -0.56
C SER A 180 2.40 -1.30 -0.92
N HIS A 181 1.94 -0.28 -1.63
CA HIS A 181 0.62 -0.34 -2.24
C HIS A 181 0.68 -1.03 -3.61
N LEU A 182 -0.48 -1.52 -4.08
CA LEU A 182 -0.59 -2.26 -5.34
C LEU A 182 -1.49 -1.55 -6.37
N ASP A 183 -2.19 -0.50 -5.98
CA ASP A 183 -3.03 0.26 -6.90
C ASP A 183 -2.23 1.20 -7.81
N SER A 184 -2.96 1.89 -8.68
CA SER A 184 -2.45 2.98 -9.50
C SER A 184 -3.59 3.84 -9.99
N VAL A 185 -3.31 5.14 -10.12
CA VAL A 185 -4.24 6.14 -10.63
C VAL A 185 -3.60 7.00 -11.71
N ILE A 186 -4.44 7.76 -12.41
CA ILE A 186 -3.99 8.99 -13.06
C ILE A 186 -4.86 10.16 -12.59
N SER A 187 -4.26 11.34 -12.54
CA SER A 187 -4.99 12.59 -12.28
C SER A 187 -6.10 12.82 -13.32
N ASN A 188 -7.20 13.44 -12.91
CA ASN A 188 -8.35 13.82 -13.75
C ASN A 188 -9.14 12.69 -14.45
N ASP A 189 -8.71 11.42 -14.39
CA ASP A 189 -9.45 10.26 -14.96
C ASP A 189 -9.20 8.98 -14.14
N ARG A 190 -9.53 9.06 -12.85
CA ARG A 190 -9.35 7.96 -11.89
C ARG A 190 -10.37 6.86 -12.18
N GLY A 191 -9.90 5.75 -12.75
CA GLY A 191 -10.66 4.52 -12.95
C GLY A 191 -10.96 4.14 -14.40
N ALA A 192 -11.07 5.11 -15.32
CA ALA A 192 -11.17 4.84 -16.76
C ALA A 192 -9.86 5.13 -17.51
N GLY A 193 -9.03 6.03 -16.99
CA GLY A 193 -7.73 6.36 -17.53
C GLY A 193 -6.73 5.20 -17.52
N ARG A 194 -5.75 5.25 -18.44
CA ARG A 194 -4.64 4.30 -18.46
C ARG A 194 -3.59 4.73 -17.42
N ALA A 195 -3.40 3.91 -16.39
CA ALA A 195 -2.49 4.15 -15.26
C ALA A 195 -1.49 2.99 -15.12
N PRO A 196 -0.35 3.01 -15.83
CA PRO A 196 0.58 1.88 -15.80
C PRO A 196 1.24 1.73 -14.43
N GLY A 197 1.39 2.82 -13.67
CA GLY A 197 1.88 2.83 -12.29
C GLY A 197 3.18 2.03 -12.16
N ALA A 198 4.12 2.27 -13.07
CA ALA A 198 5.32 1.45 -13.16
C ALA A 198 6.24 1.70 -11.97
N ASP A 199 6.44 2.97 -11.63
CA ASP A 199 7.17 3.35 -10.45
C ASP A 199 6.26 3.40 -9.23
N ASP A 200 5.07 3.98 -9.39
CA ASP A 200 4.07 4.20 -8.35
C ASP A 200 2.86 3.25 -8.52
N ASN A 201 2.78 2.14 -7.79
CA ASN A 201 3.84 1.53 -6.99
C ASN A 201 4.20 0.11 -7.47
N GLY A 202 4.29 -0.02 -8.80
CA GLY A 202 4.69 -1.26 -9.45
C GLY A 202 6.13 -1.68 -9.11
N SER A 203 7.03 -0.71 -8.93
CA SER A 203 8.43 -0.93 -8.63
C SER A 203 8.60 -1.65 -7.29
N ALA A 204 8.01 -1.13 -6.21
CA ALA A 204 8.13 -1.74 -4.89
C ALA A 204 7.31 -3.02 -4.79
N SER A 205 6.11 -3.06 -5.38
CA SER A 205 5.27 -4.27 -5.39
C SER A 205 5.99 -5.49 -5.94
N ILE A 206 6.68 -5.34 -7.07
CA ILE A 206 7.41 -6.44 -7.71
C ILE A 206 8.78 -6.67 -7.05
N MET A 207 9.43 -5.63 -6.52
CA MET A 207 10.63 -5.79 -5.69
C MET A 207 10.35 -6.68 -4.47
N GLN A 208 9.30 -6.36 -3.70
CA GLN A 208 8.90 -7.13 -2.51
C GLN A 208 8.62 -8.60 -2.84
N LEU A 209 7.98 -8.88 -3.97
CA LEU A 209 7.71 -10.26 -4.42
C LEU A 209 9.00 -11.06 -4.64
N ASN A 210 10.05 -10.42 -5.16
CA ASN A 210 11.33 -11.08 -5.41
C ASN A 210 12.19 -11.18 -4.16
N ILE A 211 12.11 -10.22 -3.24
CA ILE A 211 12.70 -10.35 -1.89
C ILE A 211 12.05 -11.52 -1.15
N LEU A 212 10.72 -11.64 -1.18
CA LEU A 212 10.01 -12.78 -0.58
C LEU A 212 10.52 -14.11 -1.13
N ALA A 213 10.69 -14.22 -2.45
CA ALA A 213 11.21 -15.44 -3.08
C ALA A 213 12.64 -15.76 -2.61
N ALA A 214 13.54 -14.79 -2.63
CA ALA A 214 14.93 -14.97 -2.20
C ALA A 214 15.05 -15.31 -0.70
N LEU A 215 14.24 -14.66 0.13
CA LEU A 215 14.22 -14.86 1.59
C LEU A 215 13.75 -16.28 1.94
N LEU A 216 12.74 -16.80 1.23
CA LEU A 216 12.24 -18.17 1.45
C LEU A 216 13.23 -19.26 1.00
N GLU A 217 14.28 -18.92 0.25
CA GLU A 217 15.38 -19.82 -0.11
C GLU A 217 16.54 -19.78 0.91
N ASP A 218 16.52 -18.90 1.91
CA ASP A 218 17.47 -18.94 3.01
C ASP A 218 17.19 -20.16 3.91
N SER A 219 18.23 -20.90 4.30
CA SER A 219 18.05 -22.14 5.04
C SER A 219 17.42 -21.93 6.42
N ARG A 220 17.77 -20.85 7.11
CA ARG A 220 17.25 -20.58 8.46
C ARG A 220 15.79 -20.16 8.39
N ILE A 221 15.45 -19.27 7.45
CA ILE A 221 14.05 -18.92 7.21
C ILE A 221 13.24 -20.15 6.78
N ALA A 222 13.74 -20.96 5.83
CA ALA A 222 13.06 -22.16 5.35
C ALA A 222 12.77 -23.20 6.44
N GLU A 223 13.65 -23.30 7.44
CA GLU A 223 13.51 -24.19 8.59
C GLU A 223 12.71 -23.56 9.76
N GLY A 224 12.33 -22.28 9.66
CA GLY A 224 11.67 -21.54 10.74
C GLY A 224 12.60 -21.18 11.91
N ASP A 225 13.90 -21.06 11.65
CA ASP A 225 14.94 -20.65 12.61
C ASP A 225 15.10 -19.12 12.68
N HIS A 226 13.99 -18.41 12.87
CA HIS A 226 13.96 -16.97 13.10
C HIS A 226 13.00 -16.63 14.24
N LEU A 227 13.31 -15.56 14.98
CA LEU A 227 12.58 -15.21 16.19
C LEU A 227 11.22 -14.57 15.87
N ASN A 228 11.20 -13.59 14.97
CA ASN A 228 10.03 -12.76 14.76
C ASN A 228 9.29 -13.15 13.49
N THR A 229 7.97 -13.04 13.49
CA THR A 229 7.18 -13.23 12.27
C THR A 229 7.54 -12.16 11.26
N ILE A 230 7.75 -12.57 10.01
CA ILE A 230 7.98 -11.66 8.88
C ILE A 230 6.68 -11.58 8.08
N GLU A 231 6.22 -10.37 7.77
CA GLU A 231 5.10 -10.17 6.87
C GLU A 231 5.45 -9.25 5.70
N PHE A 232 4.89 -9.60 4.54
CA PHE A 232 4.91 -8.77 3.33
C PHE A 232 3.49 -8.35 3.03
N HIS A 233 3.28 -7.04 2.91
CA HIS A 233 1.96 -6.46 2.67
C HIS A 233 1.94 -5.79 1.30
N TRP A 234 0.83 -5.98 0.59
CA TRP A 234 0.46 -5.19 -0.58
C TRP A 234 -0.90 -4.56 -0.32
N TYR A 235 -0.94 -3.24 -0.13
CA TYR A 235 -2.13 -2.50 0.25
C TYR A 235 -2.92 -2.08 -0.98
N SER A 236 -4.25 -2.26 -0.93
CA SER A 236 -5.15 -1.66 -1.92
C SER A 236 -5.56 -0.25 -1.50
N ALA A 237 -5.93 0.57 -2.48
CA ALA A 237 -6.58 1.86 -2.25
C ALA A 237 -5.74 2.84 -1.41
N GLU A 238 -4.43 2.88 -1.63
CA GLU A 238 -3.54 3.89 -1.06
C GLU A 238 -3.89 5.27 -1.63
N GLU A 239 -4.05 5.33 -2.95
CA GLU A 239 -4.18 6.53 -3.80
C GLU A 239 -5.46 7.34 -3.56
N THR A 240 -6.29 6.88 -2.63
CA THR A 240 -7.59 7.47 -2.28
C THR A 240 -7.70 7.71 -0.77
N GLY A 241 -6.57 7.76 -0.07
CA GLY A 241 -6.51 8.10 1.36
C GLY A 241 -6.21 6.89 2.24
N LEU A 242 -5.26 6.05 1.83
CA LEU A 242 -4.64 5.00 2.66
C LEU A 242 -5.63 3.93 3.17
N LEU A 243 -6.65 3.57 2.39
CA LEU A 243 -7.77 2.77 2.88
C LEU A 243 -7.36 1.33 3.25
N GLY A 244 -6.58 0.64 2.42
CA GLY A 244 -6.17 -0.75 2.67
C GLY A 244 -5.25 -0.91 3.86
N SER A 245 -4.25 -0.04 4.01
CA SER A 245 -3.37 -0.05 5.17
C SER A 245 -4.10 0.36 6.45
N GLN A 246 -5.01 1.33 6.39
CA GLN A 246 -5.85 1.69 7.54
C GLN A 246 -6.67 0.49 8.03
N ASP A 247 -7.36 -0.23 7.14
CA ASP A 247 -8.17 -1.39 7.54
C ASP A 247 -7.31 -2.45 8.25
N LEU A 248 -6.14 -2.75 7.70
CA LEU A 248 -5.20 -3.71 8.27
C LEU A 248 -4.67 -3.26 9.63
N PHE A 249 -4.12 -2.06 9.75
CA PHE A 249 -3.52 -1.61 11.01
C PHE A 249 -4.56 -1.30 12.10
N ASN A 250 -5.76 -0.84 11.74
CA ASN A 250 -6.88 -0.73 12.67
C ASN A 250 -7.30 -2.13 13.18
N THR A 251 -7.32 -3.13 12.30
CA THR A 251 -7.57 -4.52 12.68
C THR A 251 -6.46 -5.09 13.56
N TYR A 252 -5.19 -4.81 13.27
CA TYR A 252 -4.04 -5.27 14.06
C TYR A 252 -4.10 -4.68 15.47
N ALA A 253 -4.38 -3.38 15.60
CA ALA A 253 -4.58 -2.71 16.88
C ALA A 253 -5.74 -3.34 17.67
N ARG A 254 -6.90 -3.57 17.02
CA ARG A 254 -8.07 -4.20 17.64
C ARG A 254 -7.81 -5.64 18.10
N LEU A 255 -7.00 -6.40 17.37
CA LEU A 255 -6.64 -7.79 17.70
C LEU A 255 -5.45 -7.90 18.65
N GLY A 256 -4.80 -6.78 19.00
CA GLY A 256 -3.61 -6.77 19.87
C GLY A 256 -2.38 -7.43 19.24
N ILE A 257 -2.26 -7.40 17.92
CA ILE A 257 -1.05 -7.84 17.21
C ILE A 257 0.08 -6.85 17.51
N GLN A 258 1.28 -7.32 17.88
CA GLN A 258 2.42 -6.43 18.05
C GLN A 258 3.21 -6.35 16.75
N VAL A 259 3.29 -5.14 16.21
CA VAL A 259 4.19 -4.78 15.13
C VAL A 259 5.41 -4.13 15.75
N GLU A 260 6.57 -4.73 15.53
CA GLU A 260 7.84 -4.28 16.08
C GLU A 260 8.53 -3.30 15.14
N GLY A 261 8.20 -3.34 13.85
CA GLY A 261 8.56 -2.34 12.85
C GLY A 261 7.83 -2.60 11.55
N MET A 262 7.43 -1.53 10.87
CA MET A 262 6.91 -1.56 9.50
C MET A 262 7.79 -0.70 8.60
N LEU A 263 8.33 -1.27 7.52
CA LEU A 263 9.05 -0.51 6.50
C LEU A 263 8.15 -0.35 5.28
N ASN A 264 7.82 0.91 4.95
CA ASN A 264 7.11 1.24 3.74
C ASN A 264 8.08 1.40 2.57
N GLN A 265 7.72 0.79 1.44
CA GLN A 265 8.39 0.91 0.15
C GLN A 265 7.36 1.43 -0.84
N ASP A 266 7.53 2.68 -1.25
CA ASP A 266 6.62 3.34 -2.16
C ASP A 266 7.43 4.15 -3.14
N MET A 267 7.42 3.75 -4.41
CA MET A 267 8.37 4.20 -5.43
C MET A 267 9.83 3.90 -5.06
N VAL A 268 10.44 2.97 -5.81
CA VAL A 268 11.82 2.52 -5.59
C VAL A 268 12.60 2.47 -6.91
N GLY A 269 12.06 3.06 -7.96
CA GLY A 269 12.49 2.89 -9.34
C GLY A 269 13.23 4.08 -9.93
N TYR A 270 13.24 5.26 -9.31
CA TYR A 270 13.78 6.47 -9.93
C TYR A 270 14.84 7.18 -9.08
N ALA A 271 16.06 7.29 -9.63
CA ALA A 271 17.24 7.79 -8.92
C ALA A 271 17.25 9.30 -8.60
N GLY A 272 16.21 10.05 -8.97
CA GLY A 272 16.09 11.48 -8.71
C GLY A 272 16.28 12.39 -9.94
N ARG A 273 15.47 13.45 -10.01
CA ARG A 273 15.41 14.39 -11.15
C ARG A 273 16.68 15.21 -11.36
N ASP A 274 17.44 15.40 -10.29
CA ASP A 274 18.69 16.14 -10.29
C ASP A 274 19.90 15.30 -10.75
N GLY A 275 19.68 14.00 -11.00
CA GLY A 275 20.71 13.05 -11.42
C GLY A 275 21.64 12.60 -10.29
N ASN A 276 21.35 12.96 -9.03
CA ASN A 276 22.13 12.55 -7.87
C ASN A 276 21.44 11.36 -7.20
N GLU A 277 21.93 10.16 -7.47
CA GLU A 277 21.36 8.93 -6.89
C GLU A 277 21.58 8.87 -5.37
N ARG A 278 20.47 8.79 -4.62
CA ARG A 278 20.41 8.66 -3.15
C ARG A 278 18.99 8.33 -2.72
N PHE A 279 18.83 7.63 -1.61
CA PHE A 279 17.51 7.44 -1.02
C PHE A 279 16.95 8.75 -0.44
N GLY A 280 15.63 8.90 -0.47
CA GLY A 280 14.91 9.83 0.40
C GLY A 280 14.50 9.15 1.70
N LEU A 281 15.18 9.42 2.81
CA LEU A 281 14.77 8.88 4.11
C LEU A 281 13.76 9.81 4.77
N ILE A 282 12.51 9.39 4.90
CA ILE A 282 11.45 10.23 5.47
C ILE A 282 11.57 10.28 6.99
N VAL A 283 11.56 11.49 7.56
CA VAL A 283 11.80 11.72 9.00
C VAL A 283 10.58 12.28 9.77
N ASP A 284 9.52 12.68 9.08
CA ASP A 284 8.25 13.06 9.69
C ASP A 284 7.24 11.89 9.70
N ASN A 285 6.39 11.83 10.73
CA ASN A 285 5.36 10.78 10.89
C ASN A 285 5.87 9.33 10.90
N VAL A 286 7.12 9.13 11.35
CA VAL A 286 7.82 7.83 11.46
C VAL A 286 8.33 7.60 12.89
N ASP A 287 8.86 6.40 13.16
CA ASP A 287 9.57 6.07 14.40
C ASP A 287 11.06 6.43 14.28
N PRO A 288 11.58 7.36 15.10
CA PRO A 288 12.98 7.78 15.01
C PRO A 288 13.99 6.66 15.26
N ALA A 289 13.69 5.70 16.15
CA ALA A 289 14.61 4.61 16.45
C ALA A 289 14.71 3.62 15.28
N GLN A 290 13.60 3.38 14.58
CA GLN A 290 13.59 2.60 13.34
C GLN A 290 14.36 3.32 12.23
N ASN A 291 14.25 4.65 12.13
CA ASN A 291 15.02 5.43 11.17
C ASN A 291 16.53 5.37 11.41
N GLU A 292 16.99 5.44 12.67
CA GLU A 292 18.41 5.23 12.98
C GLU A 292 18.88 3.84 12.55
N PHE A 293 18.02 2.82 12.68
CA PHE A 293 18.32 1.49 12.16
C PHE A 293 18.36 1.46 10.61
N LEU A 294 17.47 2.16 9.92
CA LEU A 294 17.52 2.28 8.45
C LEU A 294 18.82 2.96 7.98
N LYS A 295 19.28 4.00 8.67
CA LYS A 295 20.57 4.66 8.38
C LYS A 295 21.74 3.67 8.48
N LEU A 296 21.77 2.88 9.55
CA LEU A 296 22.76 1.80 9.72
C LEU A 296 22.70 0.80 8.57
N LEU A 297 21.50 0.39 8.15
CA LEU A 297 21.35 -0.56 7.03
C LEU A 297 21.81 0.03 5.70
N ILE A 298 21.55 1.32 5.45
CA ILE A 298 22.03 2.02 4.25
C ILE A 298 23.56 2.03 4.24
N GLU A 299 24.19 2.42 5.35
CA GLU A 299 25.66 2.44 5.47
C GLU A 299 26.31 1.05 5.32
N GLU A 300 25.64 -0.01 5.76
CA GLU A 300 26.20 -1.36 5.76
C GLU A 300 25.93 -2.16 4.48
N TYR A 301 24.80 -1.93 3.81
CA TYR A 301 24.32 -2.75 2.70
C TYR A 301 24.21 -2.03 1.35
N ALA A 302 23.97 -0.72 1.33
CA ALA A 302 23.78 0.03 0.09
C ALA A 302 25.10 0.56 -0.49
N ASP A 303 25.12 0.78 -1.81
CA ASP A 303 26.25 1.45 -2.50
C ASP A 303 26.03 2.98 -2.60
N ILE A 304 24.81 3.44 -2.27
CA ILE A 304 24.40 4.85 -2.32
C ILE A 304 24.06 5.38 -0.93
N GLY A 305 24.15 6.70 -0.76
CA GLY A 305 23.77 7.38 0.47
C GLY A 305 22.27 7.67 0.56
N TYR A 306 21.90 8.42 1.60
CA TYR A 306 20.55 8.96 1.78
C TYR A 306 20.60 10.47 2.02
N GLU A 307 19.47 11.12 1.77
CA GLU A 307 19.18 12.47 2.25
C GLU A 307 17.87 12.43 3.03
N GLU A 308 17.88 13.00 4.24
CA GLU A 308 16.66 13.11 5.05
C GLU A 308 15.67 14.07 4.38
N SER A 309 14.41 13.66 4.35
CA SER A 309 13.35 14.41 3.69
C SER A 309 12.06 14.36 4.50
N THR A 310 11.12 15.25 4.21
CA THR A 310 9.78 15.24 4.78
C THR A 310 8.74 15.06 3.69
N CYS A 311 7.69 14.30 3.98
CA CYS A 311 6.59 14.05 3.04
C CYS A 311 5.27 14.71 3.45
N GLY A 312 5.18 15.24 4.67
CA GLY A 312 3.96 15.81 5.22
C GLY A 312 3.04 14.76 5.85
N TYR A 313 1.80 15.17 6.10
CA TYR A 313 0.80 14.30 6.71
C TYR A 313 0.36 13.19 5.75
N ALA A 314 -0.02 12.02 6.27
CA ALA A 314 -0.70 10.94 5.51
C ALA A 314 -0.13 10.65 4.11
N CYS A 315 1.20 10.67 3.95
CA CYS A 315 1.82 10.67 2.62
C CYS A 315 1.93 9.28 1.96
N SER A 316 1.91 8.19 2.74
CA SER A 316 1.84 6.80 2.26
C SER A 316 1.52 5.85 3.43
N ASP A 317 1.48 4.54 3.20
CA ASP A 317 0.92 3.54 4.12
C ASP A 317 1.62 3.41 5.49
N HIS A 318 2.88 3.82 5.64
CA HIS A 318 3.54 3.90 6.97
C HIS A 318 2.74 4.76 7.93
N ALA A 319 2.06 5.81 7.44
CA ALA A 319 1.25 6.69 8.26
C ALA A 319 0.10 5.93 8.94
N SER A 320 -0.48 4.91 8.30
CA SER A 320 -1.51 4.05 8.91
C SER A 320 -0.97 3.21 10.08
N ALA A 321 0.26 2.72 9.97
CA ALA A 321 0.95 2.03 11.07
C ALA A 321 1.27 3.02 12.21
N ASN A 322 1.88 4.17 11.89
CA ASN A 322 2.22 5.21 12.86
C ASN A 322 0.97 5.71 13.62
N ARG A 323 -0.13 5.94 12.91
CA ARG A 323 -1.43 6.35 13.46
C ARG A 323 -1.92 5.39 14.54
N ASN A 324 -1.73 4.09 14.33
CA ASN A 324 -2.09 3.04 15.27
C ASN A 324 -1.02 2.78 16.35
N GLY A 325 0.05 3.58 16.40
CA GLY A 325 1.10 3.48 17.41
C GLY A 325 2.12 2.38 17.16
N PHE A 326 2.15 1.83 15.94
CA PHE A 326 3.18 0.90 15.53
C PHE A 326 4.41 1.65 15.00
N PRO A 327 5.63 1.23 15.35
CA PRO A 327 6.84 1.78 14.75
C PRO A 327 6.80 1.58 13.23
N SER A 328 7.09 2.65 12.50
CA SER A 328 7.15 2.61 11.04
C SER A 328 8.22 3.55 10.50
N GLY A 329 8.81 3.17 9.37
CA GLY A 329 9.76 3.98 8.61
C GLY A 329 9.39 3.96 7.14
N PHE A 330 9.88 4.95 6.39
CA PHE A 330 9.62 5.08 4.97
C PHE A 330 10.91 5.45 4.23
N LEU A 331 11.37 4.52 3.39
CA LEU A 331 12.52 4.70 2.52
C LEU A 331 12.02 4.94 1.10
N PHE A 332 12.11 6.18 0.66
CA PHE A 332 11.64 6.66 -0.64
C PHE A 332 12.79 6.65 -1.65
N GLU A 333 12.48 6.62 -2.95
CA GLU A 333 13.48 6.59 -4.03
C GLU A 333 14.39 7.83 -4.07
N ALA A 334 13.88 8.99 -3.68
CA ALA A 334 14.62 10.26 -3.74
C ALA A 334 14.04 11.25 -2.72
N PRO A 335 14.77 12.31 -2.32
CA PRO A 335 14.18 13.37 -1.50
C PRO A 335 12.93 13.97 -2.14
N PHE A 336 11.93 14.33 -1.34
CA PHE A 336 10.68 14.90 -1.84
C PHE A 336 10.95 16.15 -2.69
N GLY A 337 10.30 16.23 -3.84
CA GLY A 337 10.56 17.22 -4.89
C GLY A 337 11.53 16.77 -5.98
N ASN A 338 12.33 15.73 -5.73
CA ASN A 338 13.22 15.09 -6.72
C ASN A 338 12.73 13.72 -7.21
N HIS A 339 11.62 13.20 -6.69
CA HIS A 339 11.01 11.95 -7.14
C HIS A 339 10.55 11.98 -8.60
N ASN A 340 10.18 10.83 -9.13
CA ASN A 340 9.72 10.64 -10.49
C ASN A 340 8.61 11.65 -10.88
N PRO A 341 8.83 12.52 -11.89
CA PRO A 341 7.87 13.55 -12.27
C PRO A 341 6.67 13.01 -13.08
N TYR A 342 6.63 11.71 -13.37
CA TYR A 342 5.59 11.08 -14.19
C TYR A 342 4.51 10.37 -13.36
N ILE A 343 4.65 10.30 -12.03
CA ILE A 343 3.65 9.69 -11.14
C ILE A 343 2.26 10.24 -11.39
N HIS A 344 1.25 9.39 -11.19
CA HIS A 344 -0.16 9.71 -11.44
C HIS A 344 -0.46 10.19 -12.87
N THR A 345 0.38 9.81 -13.84
CA THR A 345 0.14 10.08 -15.27
C THR A 345 0.23 8.80 -16.10
N PRO A 346 -0.31 8.80 -17.34
CA PRO A 346 -0.11 7.69 -18.28
C PRO A 346 1.37 7.43 -18.65
N ASN A 347 2.27 8.36 -18.32
CA ASN A 347 3.70 8.29 -18.60
C ASN A 347 4.51 7.67 -17.45
N ASP A 348 3.90 7.34 -16.29
CA ASP A 348 4.58 6.50 -15.31
C ASP A 348 4.74 5.08 -15.87
N THR A 349 5.78 4.90 -16.68
CA THR A 349 6.07 3.70 -17.45
C THR A 349 7.46 3.18 -17.15
N MET A 350 7.69 1.91 -17.52
CA MET A 350 8.96 1.22 -17.29
C MET A 350 10.17 1.87 -17.95
N GLU A 351 9.98 2.80 -18.90
CA GLU A 351 11.09 3.50 -19.56
C GLU A 351 11.82 4.47 -18.61
N HIS A 352 11.19 4.85 -17.50
CA HIS A 352 11.76 5.73 -16.48
C HIS A 352 12.35 4.97 -15.29
N ILE A 353 12.26 3.63 -15.28
CA ILE A 353 12.70 2.80 -14.15
C ILE A 353 14.19 2.46 -14.26
N SER A 354 14.93 2.80 -13.21
CA SER A 354 16.27 2.33 -12.91
C SER A 354 16.22 1.05 -12.07
N TYR A 355 16.49 -0.09 -12.71
CA TYR A 355 16.57 -1.38 -12.00
C TYR A 355 17.79 -1.46 -11.07
N ASP A 356 18.84 -0.70 -11.35
CA ASP A 356 19.97 -0.56 -10.43
C ASP A 356 19.54 0.18 -9.16
N HIS A 357 18.65 1.17 -9.27
CA HIS A 357 18.09 1.85 -8.10
C HIS A 357 17.16 0.93 -7.28
N ILE A 358 16.33 0.13 -7.95
CA ILE A 358 15.53 -0.92 -7.28
C ILE A 358 16.45 -1.87 -6.50
N LYS A 359 17.62 -2.21 -7.03
CA LYS A 359 18.60 -3.07 -6.35
C LYS A 359 19.11 -2.45 -5.04
N GLU A 360 19.25 -1.13 -4.97
CA GLU A 360 19.61 -0.43 -3.74
C GLU A 360 18.52 -0.58 -2.67
N HIS A 361 17.25 -0.47 -3.05
CA HIS A 361 16.13 -0.76 -2.14
C HIS A 361 16.04 -2.24 -1.74
N VAL A 362 16.37 -3.17 -2.65
CA VAL A 362 16.49 -4.61 -2.33
C VAL A 362 17.48 -4.83 -1.19
N LYS A 363 18.66 -4.22 -1.26
CA LYS A 363 19.72 -4.36 -0.25
C LYS A 363 19.24 -3.94 1.13
N VAL A 364 18.69 -2.74 1.26
CA VAL A 364 18.23 -2.20 2.54
C VAL A 364 17.02 -2.97 3.07
N THR A 365 16.06 -3.30 2.22
CA THR A 365 14.84 -4.04 2.61
C THR A 365 15.17 -5.47 3.04
N SER A 366 16.06 -6.17 2.33
CA SER A 366 16.54 -7.51 2.74
C SER A 366 17.28 -7.45 4.07
N GLY A 367 18.15 -6.46 4.28
CA GLY A 367 18.82 -6.21 5.56
C GLY A 367 17.83 -5.97 6.69
N TYR A 368 16.85 -5.09 6.48
CA TYR A 368 15.79 -4.78 7.43
C TYR A 368 15.03 -6.04 7.87
N LEU A 369 14.56 -6.84 6.91
CA LEU A 369 13.79 -8.04 7.21
C LEU A 369 14.63 -9.09 7.94
N TYR A 370 15.84 -9.38 7.44
CA TYR A 370 16.63 -10.49 7.98
C TYR A 370 17.24 -10.18 9.35
N GLU A 371 17.76 -8.96 9.55
CA GLU A 371 18.30 -8.55 10.85
C GLU A 371 17.19 -8.56 11.91
N LEU A 372 16.02 -7.99 11.59
CA LEU A 372 14.91 -7.95 12.55
C LEU A 372 14.19 -9.29 12.69
N ALA A 373 14.23 -10.19 11.72
CA ALA A 373 13.73 -11.56 11.88
C ALA A 373 14.48 -12.30 13.01
N HIS A 374 15.77 -12.01 13.19
CA HIS A 374 16.64 -12.64 14.18
C HIS A 374 16.89 -11.80 15.43
N HIS A 375 16.44 -10.55 15.44
CA HIS A 375 16.58 -9.66 16.58
C HIS A 375 15.69 -10.08 17.76
N ARG A 376 16.19 -9.89 18.98
CA ARG A 376 15.41 -10.15 20.20
C ARG A 376 14.81 -8.85 20.71
N PHE A 377 13.56 -8.59 20.33
CA PHE A 377 12.78 -7.50 20.92
C PHE A 377 12.47 -7.77 22.40
N ALA A 378 12.36 -6.69 23.17
CA ALA A 378 12.06 -6.74 24.62
C ALA A 378 10.61 -7.15 24.92
#